data_AF-A0A023X384-F1
#
_entry.id   AF-A0A023X384-F1
#
_cell.length_a   1.000
_cell.length_b   1.000
_cell.length_c   1.000
_cell.angle_alpha   90.00
_cell.angle_beta   90.00
_cell.angle_gamma   90.00
#
_symmetry.space_group_name_H-M   'P 1'
#
loop_
_entity.id
_entity.type
_entity.pdbx_description
1 polymer ?
#
loop_
_entity_poly.entity_id
_entity_poly.type
_entity_poly.pdbx_seq_one_letter_code
_entity_poly.pdbx_strand_id
1 'polypeptide(L)'
;MSNLPERQEHSEKTISALFEQLEAAGGLIESLEAEVATLRADLKDADDALRAAREEVEARGEALAELEVRASEADALRNEITNLRQTYAEQEITLRNEHINELAELRRTLEEQRRADVAAASADERFEALKEELDRERAALEERHRTDMEALEASSKQWEERLREGYREQEERHRRELDALVLEHEREKQEIEARLRTSYEERLNTERTSANERQETTIAALNSAAEGRAAELERDYRQVIEDQQAEIESLRVEIEERTRSAEESRREAAREVKKLAEGRERDLKRAHSARLAEAEREAERKLAALKAQRDADNKALSARHAEEVARLRREYEERLLAEDERRRQETWALEEKLQDLRIQRDAEMQTYGARLEELQAALRIQETNSERDLRRVVSGFESGLSAVRDRISALEDALAESESARERIARDAQELSDKSRLERISARREPSALEAARSGVNGAGGPDGPTDEERRLRELDASRILAEERAESLEKRLRSVEQENRRVTEELERARRDLAKLADPERRLRDGITLFNRSEHARAVASISKALGLPKVHSRIGDDAAGKPVFTFVWDEMAWRRYVSDPTEGVEEPRVYLSGTGDDPEELTPTERRPNSRMDSQGRLTLGIQAR
;
A
#
# COMPACT_ATOMS: atom_id res chain seq x y z
N MET A 1 96.17 -45.16 -228.31
CA MET A 1 96.99 -46.31 -227.86
C MET A 1 96.95 -46.35 -226.34
N SER A 2 96.51 -47.40 -225.66
CA SER A 2 95.92 -48.67 -226.16
C SER A 2 95.04 -49.32 -225.08
N ASN A 3 93.97 -50.00 -225.52
CA ASN A 3 93.20 -51.10 -224.89
C ASN A 3 92.65 -51.01 -223.44
N LEU A 4 91.32 -51.16 -223.33
CA LEU A 4 90.53 -52.20 -222.60
C LEU A 4 91.16 -52.96 -221.40
N PRO A 5 90.36 -53.47 -220.40
CA PRO A 5 88.89 -53.61 -220.36
C PRO A 5 88.23 -53.17 -219.01
N GLU A 6 87.18 -53.88 -218.56
CA GLU A 6 86.60 -53.97 -217.21
C GLU A 6 85.84 -52.77 -216.60
N ARG A 7 84.50 -52.87 -216.67
CA ARG A 7 83.52 -52.13 -215.85
C ARG A 7 82.37 -53.08 -215.46
N GLN A 8 82.38 -53.68 -214.27
CA GLN A 8 81.17 -54.32 -213.73
C GLN A 8 81.09 -54.53 -212.20
N GLU A 9 82.19 -54.66 -211.45
CA GLU A 9 82.13 -55.01 -210.01
C GLU A 9 81.75 -53.88 -209.02
N HIS A 10 81.65 -52.62 -209.45
CA HIS A 10 81.58 -51.48 -208.52
C HIS A 10 80.18 -51.02 -208.09
N SER A 11 79.09 -51.53 -208.68
CA SER A 11 77.73 -51.05 -208.40
C SER A 11 77.05 -51.62 -207.16
N GLU A 12 77.40 -52.85 -206.75
CA GLU A 12 76.70 -53.52 -205.64
C GLU A 12 77.17 -53.05 -204.25
N LYS A 13 78.49 -52.82 -204.09
CA LYS A 13 79.07 -52.35 -202.81
C LYS A 13 78.52 -50.99 -202.36
N THR A 14 78.15 -50.12 -203.31
CA THR A 14 77.52 -48.82 -203.01
C THR A 14 76.09 -48.92 -202.46
N ILE A 15 75.38 -50.04 -202.66
CA ILE A 15 73.98 -50.17 -202.21
C ILE A 15 73.93 -50.64 -200.75
N SER A 16 74.77 -51.61 -200.36
CA SER A 16 74.77 -52.14 -198.98
C SER A 16 75.14 -51.08 -197.93
N ALA A 17 76.11 -50.21 -198.24
CA ALA A 17 76.56 -49.15 -197.33
C ALA A 17 75.49 -48.07 -197.06
N LEU A 18 74.53 -47.88 -197.97
CA LEU A 18 73.42 -46.94 -197.77
C LEU A 18 72.36 -47.49 -196.81
N PHE A 19 72.22 -48.82 -196.69
CA PHE A 19 71.24 -49.42 -195.78
C PHE A 19 71.68 -49.33 -194.31
N GLU A 20 72.95 -49.62 -194.00
CA GLU A 20 73.51 -49.44 -192.65
C GLU A 20 73.44 -47.96 -192.22
N GLN A 21 73.66 -47.02 -193.14
CA GLN A 21 73.51 -45.57 -192.88
C GLN A 21 72.05 -45.16 -192.61
N LEU A 22 71.07 -45.80 -193.25
CA LEU A 22 69.65 -45.53 -193.00
C LEU A 22 69.16 -46.11 -191.66
N GLU A 23 69.62 -47.31 -191.29
CA GLU A 23 69.26 -47.93 -190.01
C GLU A 23 69.89 -47.19 -188.82
N ALA A 24 71.16 -46.76 -188.96
CA ALA A 24 71.80 -45.88 -187.98
C ALA A 24 71.13 -44.50 -187.87
N ALA A 25 70.61 -43.96 -188.98
CA ALA A 25 69.79 -42.74 -188.94
C ALA A 25 68.45 -42.96 -188.23
N GLY A 26 67.82 -44.13 -188.38
CA GLY A 26 66.56 -44.48 -187.71
C GLY A 26 66.67 -44.45 -186.18
N GLY A 27 67.67 -45.13 -185.61
CA GLY A 27 67.90 -45.11 -184.16
C GLY A 27 68.26 -43.72 -183.61
N LEU A 28 68.90 -42.88 -184.43
CA LEU A 28 69.21 -41.49 -184.06
C LEU A 28 67.95 -40.60 -184.10
N ILE A 29 67.01 -40.86 -185.02
CA ILE A 29 65.68 -40.23 -185.04
C ILE A 29 64.87 -40.61 -183.81
N GLU A 30 64.76 -41.89 -183.44
CA GLU A 30 64.01 -42.30 -182.23
C GLU A 30 64.59 -41.68 -180.94
N SER A 31 65.92 -41.59 -180.83
CA SER A 31 66.59 -40.90 -179.72
C SER A 31 66.25 -39.41 -179.68
N LEU A 32 66.24 -38.73 -180.84
CA LEU A 32 65.86 -37.32 -180.95
C LEU A 32 64.36 -37.10 -180.68
N GLU A 33 63.48 -38.02 -181.07
CA GLU A 33 62.05 -37.94 -180.78
C GLU A 33 61.75 -38.09 -179.28
N ALA A 34 62.46 -38.98 -178.59
CA ALA A 34 62.39 -39.10 -177.13
C ALA A 34 62.92 -37.84 -176.43
N GLU A 35 64.06 -37.29 -176.86
CA GLU A 35 64.65 -36.08 -176.29
C GLU A 35 63.79 -34.83 -176.56
N VAL A 36 63.19 -34.73 -177.75
CA VAL A 36 62.18 -33.70 -178.09
C VAL A 36 60.89 -33.89 -177.30
N ALA A 37 60.50 -35.11 -176.95
CA ALA A 37 59.33 -35.35 -176.10
C ALA A 37 59.57 -34.88 -174.66
N THR A 38 60.75 -35.16 -174.08
CA THR A 38 61.13 -34.60 -172.76
C THR A 38 61.25 -33.08 -172.80
N LEU A 39 61.93 -32.51 -173.80
CA LEU A 39 62.04 -31.05 -173.94
C LEU A 39 60.68 -30.36 -174.15
N ARG A 40 59.69 -31.04 -174.74
CA ARG A 40 58.30 -30.54 -174.82
C ARG A 40 57.55 -30.60 -173.50
N ALA A 41 57.85 -31.57 -172.63
CA ALA A 41 57.32 -31.62 -171.28
C ALA A 41 57.92 -30.50 -170.43
N ASP A 42 59.25 -30.41 -170.38
CA ASP A 42 60.00 -29.39 -169.63
C ASP A 42 59.61 -27.97 -170.07
N LEU A 43 59.46 -27.73 -171.38
CA LEU A 43 59.05 -26.43 -171.91
C LEU A 43 57.59 -26.09 -171.59
N LYS A 44 56.70 -27.09 -171.51
CA LYS A 44 55.30 -26.86 -171.08
C LYS A 44 55.23 -26.54 -169.59
N ASP A 45 55.94 -27.29 -168.75
CA ASP A 45 55.96 -27.05 -167.31
C ASP A 45 56.64 -25.70 -166.99
N ALA A 46 57.63 -25.30 -167.79
CA ALA A 46 58.18 -23.95 -167.78
C ALA A 46 57.16 -22.88 -168.21
N ASP A 47 56.41 -23.07 -169.30
CA ASP A 47 55.37 -22.13 -169.76
C ASP A 47 54.23 -21.97 -168.75
N ASP A 48 53.79 -23.06 -168.12
CA ASP A 48 52.75 -23.04 -167.10
C ASP A 48 53.25 -22.37 -165.79
N ALA A 49 54.51 -22.59 -165.39
CA ALA A 49 55.14 -21.86 -164.28
C ALA A 49 55.36 -20.36 -164.60
N LEU A 50 55.71 -20.02 -165.84
CA LEU A 50 55.90 -18.65 -166.28
C LEU A 50 54.56 -17.91 -166.38
N ARG A 51 53.45 -18.61 -166.71
CA ARG A 51 52.09 -18.06 -166.61
C ARG A 51 51.72 -17.76 -165.16
N ALA A 52 51.91 -18.70 -164.23
CA ALA A 52 51.64 -18.47 -162.80
C ALA A 52 52.47 -17.30 -162.23
N ALA A 53 53.74 -17.17 -162.64
CA ALA A 53 54.59 -16.04 -162.25
C ALA A 53 54.12 -14.70 -162.85
N ARG A 54 53.54 -14.69 -164.06
CA ARG A 54 52.92 -13.48 -164.65
C ARG A 54 51.64 -13.09 -163.90
N GLU A 55 50.77 -14.04 -163.61
CA GLU A 55 49.53 -13.81 -162.85
C GLU A 55 49.83 -13.25 -161.44
N GLU A 56 50.88 -13.73 -160.76
CA GLU A 56 51.32 -13.14 -159.49
C GLU A 56 51.91 -11.72 -159.66
N VAL A 57 52.65 -11.46 -160.73
CA VAL A 57 53.21 -10.12 -161.02
C VAL A 57 52.10 -9.12 -161.39
N GLU A 58 51.08 -9.52 -162.13
CA GLU A 58 49.91 -8.68 -162.45
C GLU A 58 49.09 -8.39 -161.19
N ALA A 59 48.79 -9.38 -160.36
CA ALA A 59 48.09 -9.18 -159.08
C ALA A 59 48.87 -8.27 -158.10
N ARG A 60 50.22 -8.38 -158.07
CA ARG A 60 51.07 -7.45 -157.31
C ARG A 60 51.12 -6.05 -157.95
N GLY A 61 50.99 -5.95 -159.26
CA GLY A 61 50.89 -4.69 -160.00
C GLY A 61 49.60 -3.93 -159.70
N GLU A 62 48.46 -4.61 -159.71
CA GLU A 62 47.16 -4.02 -159.33
C GLU A 62 47.16 -3.56 -157.86
N ALA A 63 47.71 -4.36 -156.95
CA ALA A 63 47.85 -3.98 -155.54
C ALA A 63 48.79 -2.76 -155.33
N LEU A 64 49.81 -2.59 -156.16
CA LEU A 64 50.66 -1.39 -156.16
C LEU A 64 49.93 -0.17 -156.76
N ALA A 65 49.16 -0.35 -157.83
CA ALA A 65 48.35 0.72 -158.42
C ALA A 65 47.28 1.24 -157.43
N GLU A 66 46.61 0.37 -156.67
CA GLU A 66 45.73 0.82 -155.57
C GLU A 66 46.47 1.61 -154.49
N LEU A 67 47.72 1.25 -154.18
CA LEU A 67 48.55 1.96 -153.20
C LEU A 67 49.02 3.32 -153.73
N GLU A 68 49.37 3.45 -155.01
CA GLU A 68 49.72 4.72 -155.64
C GLU A 68 48.50 5.67 -155.73
N VAL A 69 47.32 5.15 -156.07
CA VAL A 69 46.07 5.93 -156.03
C VAL A 69 45.81 6.43 -154.60
N ARG A 70 45.81 5.55 -153.60
CA ARG A 70 45.60 5.93 -152.18
C ARG A 70 46.70 6.87 -151.65
N ALA A 71 47.93 6.78 -152.15
CA ALA A 71 48.99 7.72 -151.82
C ALA A 71 48.72 9.11 -152.44
N SER A 72 48.28 9.16 -153.70
CA SER A 72 47.90 10.42 -154.35
C SER A 72 46.69 11.09 -153.70
N GLU A 73 45.70 10.31 -153.24
CA GLU A 73 44.57 10.79 -152.45
C GLU A 73 45.03 11.32 -151.07
N ALA A 74 45.93 10.59 -150.39
CA ALA A 74 46.48 11.02 -149.11
C ALA A 74 47.31 12.31 -149.23
N ASP A 75 48.07 12.49 -150.30
CA ASP A 75 48.82 13.73 -150.56
C ASP A 75 47.92 14.88 -151.05
N ALA A 76 46.85 14.60 -151.80
CA ALA A 76 45.82 15.59 -152.10
C ALA A 76 45.13 16.09 -150.80
N LEU A 77 44.73 15.18 -149.91
CA LEU A 77 44.15 15.52 -148.60
C LEU A 77 45.15 16.23 -147.68
N ARG A 78 46.45 15.90 -147.72
CA ARG A 78 47.49 16.66 -147.00
C ARG A 78 47.60 18.09 -147.51
N ASN A 79 47.61 18.27 -148.83
CA ASN A 79 47.66 19.60 -149.47
C ASN A 79 46.40 20.42 -149.14
N GLU A 80 45.22 19.80 -149.14
CA GLU A 80 43.97 20.43 -148.71
C GLU A 80 44.02 20.82 -147.22
N ILE A 81 44.49 19.93 -146.34
CA ILE A 81 44.68 20.23 -144.91
C ILE A 81 45.69 21.36 -144.69
N THR A 82 46.78 21.46 -145.47
CA THR A 82 47.72 22.59 -145.37
C THR A 82 47.10 23.89 -145.88
N ASN A 83 46.33 23.86 -146.96
CA ASN A 83 45.62 25.04 -147.49
C ASN A 83 44.53 25.52 -146.51
N LEU A 84 43.78 24.60 -145.89
CA LEU A 84 42.80 24.91 -144.85
C LEU A 84 43.46 25.44 -143.59
N ARG A 85 44.63 24.93 -143.20
CA ARG A 85 45.42 25.49 -142.08
C ARG A 85 45.97 26.88 -142.38
N GLN A 86 46.44 27.12 -143.61
CA GLN A 86 46.93 28.44 -144.01
C GLN A 86 45.79 29.46 -144.05
N THR A 87 44.68 29.15 -144.72
CA THR A 87 43.50 30.05 -144.78
C THR A 87 42.88 30.28 -143.40
N TYR A 88 42.86 29.27 -142.51
CA TYR A 88 42.45 29.46 -141.12
C TYR A 88 43.42 30.35 -140.33
N ALA A 89 44.74 30.20 -140.52
CA ALA A 89 45.73 31.07 -139.87
C ALA A 89 45.67 32.51 -140.39
N GLU A 90 45.43 32.70 -141.69
CA GLU A 90 45.18 34.01 -142.31
C GLU A 90 43.89 34.64 -141.75
N GLN A 91 42.82 33.87 -141.59
CA GLN A 91 41.57 34.31 -140.94
C GLN A 91 41.75 34.62 -139.44
N GLU A 92 42.55 33.84 -138.72
CA GLU A 92 42.86 34.14 -137.32
C GLU A 92 43.69 35.43 -137.21
N ILE A 93 44.58 35.69 -138.16
CA ILE A 93 45.34 36.95 -138.24
C ILE A 93 44.43 38.13 -138.60
N THR A 94 43.47 38.00 -139.53
CA THR A 94 42.51 39.09 -139.80
C THR A 94 41.62 39.35 -138.60
N LEU A 95 41.03 38.33 -137.99
CA LEU A 95 40.19 38.47 -136.78
C LEU A 95 40.99 39.03 -135.58
N ARG A 96 42.26 38.66 -135.41
CA ARG A 96 43.14 39.27 -134.40
C ARG A 96 43.42 40.74 -134.71
N ASN A 97 43.66 41.10 -135.96
CA ASN A 97 43.91 42.49 -136.36
C ASN A 97 42.63 43.34 -136.23
N GLU A 98 41.46 42.79 -136.55
CA GLU A 98 40.15 43.39 -136.33
C GLU A 98 39.91 43.61 -134.83
N HIS A 99 40.03 42.58 -133.99
CA HIS A 99 39.95 42.75 -132.54
C HIS A 99 41.01 43.73 -131.97
N ILE A 100 42.21 43.81 -132.53
CA ILE A 100 43.24 44.78 -132.10
C ILE A 100 42.81 46.21 -132.48
N ASN A 101 42.22 46.41 -133.66
CA ASN A 101 41.68 47.69 -134.10
C ASN A 101 40.45 48.10 -133.27
N GLU A 102 39.50 47.19 -133.05
CA GLU A 102 38.35 47.40 -132.16
C GLU A 102 38.80 47.73 -130.74
N LEU A 103 39.78 47.01 -130.18
CA LEU A 103 40.36 47.32 -128.87
C LEU A 103 41.11 48.66 -128.87
N ALA A 104 41.67 49.11 -130.00
CA ALA A 104 42.28 50.43 -130.12
C ALA A 104 41.23 51.55 -130.21
N GLU A 105 40.09 51.31 -130.88
CA GLU A 105 38.97 52.27 -130.94
C GLU A 105 38.19 52.32 -129.63
N LEU A 106 37.99 51.18 -128.96
CA LEU A 106 37.47 51.12 -127.58
C LEU A 106 38.41 51.82 -126.60
N ARG A 107 39.73 51.73 -126.77
CA ARG A 107 40.69 52.53 -125.98
C ARG A 107 40.59 54.02 -126.28
N ARG A 108 40.50 54.44 -127.55
CA ARG A 108 40.32 55.86 -127.92
C ARG A 108 39.03 56.44 -127.35
N THR A 109 37.90 55.77 -127.58
CA THR A 109 36.59 56.22 -127.07
C THR A 109 36.54 56.22 -125.54
N LEU A 110 37.18 55.27 -124.86
CA LEU A 110 37.28 55.26 -123.40
C LEU A 110 38.29 56.29 -122.85
N GLU A 111 39.34 56.66 -123.61
CA GLU A 111 40.21 57.80 -123.30
C GLU A 111 39.53 59.15 -123.54
N GLU A 112 38.68 59.25 -124.57
CA GLU A 112 37.86 60.43 -124.86
C GLU A 112 36.74 60.59 -123.82
N GLN A 113 36.08 59.51 -123.42
CA GLN A 113 35.19 59.48 -122.26
C GLN A 113 35.94 59.93 -121.01
N ARG A 114 37.10 59.34 -120.68
CA ARG A 114 37.91 59.80 -119.53
C ARG A 114 38.31 61.28 -119.60
N ARG A 115 38.56 61.84 -120.79
CA ARG A 115 38.82 63.29 -120.95
C ARG A 115 37.55 64.12 -120.73
N ALA A 116 36.40 63.66 -121.21
CA ALA A 116 35.11 64.30 -120.96
C ALA A 116 34.70 64.21 -119.47
N ASP A 117 34.93 63.06 -118.82
CA ASP A 117 34.66 62.81 -117.41
C ASP A 117 35.60 63.63 -116.52
N VAL A 118 36.89 63.74 -116.85
CA VAL A 118 37.83 64.63 -116.14
C VAL A 118 37.47 66.09 -116.34
N ALA A 119 37.03 66.50 -117.53
CA ALA A 119 36.51 67.85 -117.76
C ALA A 119 35.22 68.12 -116.97
N ALA A 120 34.29 67.16 -116.91
CA ALA A 120 33.06 67.26 -116.14
C ALA A 120 33.29 67.22 -114.62
N ALA A 121 34.30 66.47 -114.16
CA ALA A 121 34.73 66.43 -112.75
C ALA A 121 35.52 67.68 -112.34
N SER A 122 36.14 68.40 -113.28
CA SER A 122 36.76 69.71 -113.05
C SER A 122 35.76 70.87 -112.92
N ALA A 123 34.46 70.58 -112.95
CA ALA A 123 33.41 71.50 -112.52
C ALA A 123 33.12 71.28 -111.02
N ASP A 124 33.96 71.87 -110.16
CA ASP A 124 34.01 71.65 -108.69
C ASP A 124 32.63 71.63 -108.01
N GLU A 125 31.71 72.48 -108.45
CA GLU A 125 30.33 72.61 -107.93
C GLU A 125 29.55 71.28 -107.92
N ARG A 126 29.80 70.38 -108.89
CA ARG A 126 29.13 69.07 -108.97
C ARG A 126 29.78 68.01 -108.08
N PHE A 127 31.08 68.09 -107.88
CA PHE A 127 31.79 67.12 -107.04
C PHE A 127 31.43 67.31 -105.57
N GLU A 128 31.40 68.55 -105.09
CA GLU A 128 30.97 68.85 -103.72
C GLU A 128 29.48 68.56 -103.50
N ALA A 129 28.61 68.83 -104.49
CA ALA A 129 27.19 68.44 -104.40
C ALA A 129 26.99 66.93 -104.25
N LEU A 130 27.65 66.11 -105.09
CA LEU A 130 27.60 64.64 -104.99
C LEU A 130 28.22 64.11 -103.69
N LYS A 131 29.25 64.80 -103.16
CA LYS A 131 29.88 64.47 -101.89
C LYS A 131 28.95 64.77 -100.71
N GLU A 132 28.27 65.91 -100.70
CA GLU A 132 27.21 66.19 -99.72
C GLU A 132 26.04 65.19 -99.83
N GLU A 133 25.64 64.77 -101.04
CA GLU A 133 24.61 63.74 -101.23
C GLU A 133 25.08 62.36 -100.68
N LEU A 134 26.31 61.94 -100.99
CA LEU A 134 26.89 60.70 -100.44
C LEU A 134 27.03 60.73 -98.92
N ASP A 135 27.42 61.86 -98.33
CA ASP A 135 27.53 61.99 -96.87
C ASP A 135 26.15 62.08 -96.19
N ARG A 136 25.12 62.63 -96.87
CA ARG A 136 23.71 62.53 -96.45
C ARG A 136 23.19 61.09 -96.52
N GLU A 137 23.47 60.37 -97.60
CA GLU A 137 23.06 58.96 -97.76
C GLU A 137 23.75 58.06 -96.73
N ARG A 138 25.05 58.29 -96.46
CA ARG A 138 25.79 57.61 -95.39
C ARG A 138 25.19 57.90 -94.02
N ALA A 139 24.93 59.16 -93.69
CA ALA A 139 24.29 59.52 -92.42
C ALA A 139 22.92 58.85 -92.28
N ALA A 140 22.10 58.84 -93.34
CA ALA A 140 20.79 58.18 -93.33
C ALA A 140 20.87 56.64 -93.24
N LEU A 141 21.92 56.03 -93.81
CA LEU A 141 22.19 54.59 -93.65
C LEU A 141 22.72 54.26 -92.25
N GLU A 142 23.60 55.07 -91.68
CA GLU A 142 24.09 54.94 -90.31
C GLU A 142 22.97 55.12 -89.28
N GLU A 143 22.04 56.06 -89.50
CA GLU A 143 20.84 56.21 -88.67
C GLU A 143 19.91 55.01 -88.79
N ARG A 144 19.66 54.49 -90.01
CA ARG A 144 18.87 53.26 -90.20
C ARG A 144 19.50 52.06 -89.50
N HIS A 145 20.80 51.83 -89.72
CA HIS A 145 21.53 50.75 -89.05
C HIS A 145 21.55 50.93 -87.52
N ARG A 146 21.61 52.16 -87.02
CA ARG A 146 21.46 52.43 -85.58
C ARG A 146 20.06 52.06 -85.08
N THR A 147 19.00 52.49 -85.76
CA THR A 147 17.62 52.12 -85.38
C THR A 147 17.34 50.62 -85.52
N ASP A 148 17.92 49.95 -86.51
CA ASP A 148 17.80 48.50 -86.70
C ASP A 148 18.53 47.75 -85.57
N MET A 149 19.72 48.20 -85.17
CA MET A 149 20.46 47.63 -84.05
C MET A 149 19.77 47.90 -82.70
N GLU A 150 19.23 49.09 -82.49
CA GLU A 150 18.44 49.43 -81.29
C GLU A 150 17.15 48.59 -81.21
N ALA A 151 16.48 48.36 -82.36
CA ALA A 151 15.30 47.49 -82.44
C ALA A 151 15.66 46.01 -82.21
N LEU A 152 16.79 45.53 -82.75
CA LEU A 152 17.31 44.19 -82.49
C LEU A 152 17.66 44.01 -81.01
N GLU A 153 18.38 44.97 -80.40
CA GLU A 153 18.67 44.97 -78.96
C GLU A 153 17.40 44.97 -78.11
N ALA A 154 16.40 45.80 -78.44
CA ALA A 154 15.13 45.84 -77.74
C ALA A 154 14.38 44.50 -77.84
N SER A 155 14.35 43.89 -79.03
CA SER A 155 13.75 42.57 -79.23
C SER A 155 14.50 41.46 -78.49
N SER A 156 15.84 41.53 -78.44
CA SER A 156 16.67 40.58 -77.71
C SER A 156 16.44 40.68 -76.21
N LYS A 157 16.34 41.90 -75.66
CA LYS A 157 16.01 42.14 -74.24
C LYS A 157 14.62 41.59 -73.90
N GLN A 158 13.61 41.80 -74.76
CA GLN A 158 12.27 41.21 -74.59
C GLN A 158 12.27 39.67 -74.66
N TRP A 159 13.10 39.06 -75.52
CA TRP A 159 13.25 37.59 -75.56
C TRP A 159 13.98 37.05 -74.31
N GLU A 160 15.01 37.73 -73.81
CA GLU A 160 15.63 37.37 -72.53
C GLU A 160 14.67 37.50 -71.35
N GLU A 161 13.84 38.56 -71.32
CA GLU A 161 12.84 38.76 -70.27
C GLU A 161 11.78 37.65 -70.31
N ARG A 162 11.23 37.32 -71.48
CA ARG A 162 10.31 36.18 -71.65
C ARG A 162 10.93 34.84 -71.27
N LEU A 163 12.22 34.62 -71.55
CA LEU A 163 12.93 33.42 -71.11
C LEU A 163 13.09 33.41 -69.58
N ARG A 164 13.46 34.53 -68.95
CA ARG A 164 13.54 34.66 -67.49
C ARG A 164 12.17 34.46 -66.81
N GLU A 165 11.10 34.94 -67.41
CA GLU A 165 9.72 34.71 -66.94
C GLU A 165 9.32 33.23 -67.09
N GLY A 166 9.58 32.61 -68.24
CA GLY A 166 9.33 31.19 -68.46
C GLY A 166 10.11 30.28 -67.49
N TYR A 167 11.37 30.60 -67.20
CA TYR A 167 12.15 29.88 -66.18
C TYR A 167 11.59 30.08 -64.77
N ARG A 168 11.19 31.31 -64.38
CA ARG A 168 10.53 31.55 -63.07
C ARG A 168 9.22 30.79 -62.95
N GLU A 169 8.38 30.78 -64.00
CA GLU A 169 7.15 29.98 -64.02
C GLU A 169 7.45 28.48 -63.85
N GLN A 170 8.50 27.96 -64.49
CA GLN A 170 8.90 26.58 -64.33
C GLN A 170 9.43 26.28 -62.91
N GLU A 171 10.26 27.15 -62.34
CA GLU A 171 10.72 27.05 -60.95
C GLU A 171 9.55 27.10 -59.95
N GLU A 172 8.55 27.97 -60.17
CA GLU A 172 7.35 28.01 -59.34
C GLU A 172 6.48 26.76 -59.48
N ARG A 173 6.35 26.19 -60.68
CA ARG A 173 5.62 24.93 -60.90
C ARG A 173 6.33 23.78 -60.17
N HIS A 174 7.63 23.62 -60.36
CA HIS A 174 8.41 22.59 -59.66
C HIS A 174 8.45 22.79 -58.13
N ARG A 175 8.47 24.04 -57.64
CA ARG A 175 8.27 24.32 -56.20
C ARG A 175 6.89 23.85 -55.73
N ARG A 176 5.81 24.20 -56.43
CA ARG A 176 4.44 23.77 -56.08
C ARG A 176 4.27 22.26 -56.12
N GLU A 177 4.91 21.58 -57.07
CA GLU A 177 4.96 20.11 -57.18
C GLU A 177 5.68 19.49 -55.97
N LEU A 178 6.85 20.02 -55.58
CA LEU A 178 7.59 19.57 -54.41
C LEU A 178 6.85 19.85 -53.10
N ASP A 179 6.28 21.04 -52.93
CA ASP A 179 5.49 21.42 -51.76
C ASP A 179 4.25 20.51 -51.61
N ALA A 180 3.60 20.14 -52.73
CA ALA A 180 2.49 19.18 -52.74
C ALA A 180 2.93 17.77 -52.33
N LEU A 181 4.03 17.25 -52.89
CA LEU A 181 4.56 15.93 -52.54
C LEU A 181 5.01 15.84 -51.07
N VAL A 182 5.59 16.93 -50.53
CA VAL A 182 5.91 17.03 -49.09
C VAL A 182 4.65 16.95 -48.25
N LEU A 183 3.59 17.70 -48.60
CA LEU A 183 2.30 17.65 -47.89
C LEU A 183 1.59 16.29 -48.00
N GLU A 184 1.76 15.56 -49.11
CA GLU A 184 1.24 14.20 -49.25
C GLU A 184 2.02 13.20 -48.37
N HIS A 185 3.35 13.22 -48.40
CA HIS A 185 4.17 12.38 -47.51
C HIS A 185 3.99 12.72 -46.02
N GLU A 186 3.73 13.98 -45.66
CA GLU A 186 3.37 14.34 -44.27
C GLU A 186 2.01 13.76 -43.86
N ARG A 187 1.02 13.70 -44.75
CA ARG A 187 -0.27 13.02 -44.49
C ARG A 187 -0.10 11.52 -44.37
N GLU A 188 0.61 10.87 -45.30
CA GLU A 188 0.92 9.44 -45.24
C GLU A 188 1.62 9.09 -43.92
N LYS A 189 2.61 9.88 -43.52
CA LYS A 189 3.31 9.73 -42.23
C LYS A 189 2.34 9.90 -41.04
N GLN A 190 1.48 10.91 -41.05
CA GLN A 190 0.49 11.12 -39.99
C GLN A 190 -0.52 9.96 -39.91
N GLU A 191 -0.97 9.42 -41.04
CA GLU A 191 -1.83 8.22 -41.07
C GLU A 191 -1.11 6.98 -40.54
N ILE A 192 0.16 6.76 -40.93
CA ILE A 192 0.96 5.64 -40.42
C ILE A 192 1.21 5.78 -38.93
N GLU A 193 1.56 6.98 -38.44
CA GLU A 193 1.70 7.25 -37.00
C GLU A 193 0.37 7.05 -36.25
N ALA A 194 -0.76 7.48 -36.79
CA ALA A 194 -2.08 7.26 -36.19
C ALA A 194 -2.43 5.76 -36.10
N ARG A 195 -2.31 5.03 -37.21
CA ARG A 195 -2.56 3.58 -37.27
C ARG A 195 -1.63 2.81 -36.31
N LEU A 196 -0.35 3.20 -36.22
CA LEU A 196 0.59 2.65 -35.25
C LEU A 196 0.13 2.92 -33.82
N ARG A 197 -0.16 4.18 -33.45
CA ARG A 197 -0.65 4.55 -32.10
C ARG A 197 -1.90 3.74 -31.71
N THR A 198 -2.91 3.68 -32.57
CA THR A 198 -4.11 2.86 -32.31
C THR A 198 -3.77 1.39 -32.13
N SER A 199 -2.91 0.80 -32.97
CA SER A 199 -2.50 -0.60 -32.81
C SER A 199 -1.66 -0.88 -31.55
N TYR A 200 -0.91 0.12 -31.06
CA TYR A 200 -0.21 0.04 -29.78
C TYR A 200 -1.16 0.19 -28.59
N GLU A 201 -2.16 1.07 -28.66
CA GLU A 201 -3.20 1.23 -27.65
C GLU A 201 -4.10 -0.01 -27.54
N GLU A 202 -4.50 -0.59 -28.68
CA GLU A 202 -5.21 -1.88 -28.75
C GLU A 202 -4.39 -2.99 -28.08
N ARG A 203 -3.12 -3.16 -28.45
CA ARG A 203 -2.23 -4.16 -27.84
C ARG A 203 -2.09 -3.94 -26.33
N LEU A 204 -1.77 -2.72 -25.90
CA LEU A 204 -1.64 -2.37 -24.49
C LEU A 204 -2.92 -2.65 -23.71
N ASN A 205 -4.09 -2.42 -24.31
CA ASN A 205 -5.38 -2.74 -23.69
C ASN A 205 -5.63 -4.25 -23.64
N THR A 206 -5.28 -5.04 -24.66
CA THR A 206 -5.36 -6.52 -24.59
C THR A 206 -4.34 -7.14 -23.62
N GLU A 207 -3.17 -6.53 -23.44
CA GLU A 207 -2.21 -6.90 -22.39
C GLU A 207 -2.76 -6.56 -21.00
N ARG A 208 -3.45 -5.42 -20.85
CA ARG A 208 -4.14 -5.05 -19.61
C ARG A 208 -5.32 -5.96 -19.29
N THR A 209 -6.19 -6.29 -20.24
CA THR A 209 -7.31 -7.21 -19.98
C THR A 209 -6.79 -8.60 -19.64
N SER A 210 -5.85 -9.15 -20.41
CA SER A 210 -5.28 -10.47 -20.11
C SER A 210 -4.41 -10.50 -18.84
N ALA A 211 -3.81 -9.37 -18.43
CA ALA A 211 -3.18 -9.25 -17.11
C ALA A 211 -4.22 -9.19 -15.98
N ASN A 212 -5.31 -8.43 -16.16
CA ASN A 212 -6.42 -8.38 -15.20
C ASN A 212 -7.10 -9.75 -15.06
N GLU A 213 -7.37 -10.46 -16.16
CA GLU A 213 -7.92 -11.82 -16.17
C GLU A 213 -7.00 -12.81 -15.41
N ARG A 214 -5.68 -12.67 -15.53
CA ARG A 214 -4.70 -13.44 -14.72
C ARG A 214 -4.73 -13.04 -13.24
N GLN A 215 -4.95 -11.77 -12.92
CA GLN A 215 -5.12 -11.30 -11.54
C GLN A 215 -6.44 -11.79 -10.94
N GLU A 216 -7.56 -11.68 -11.67
CA GLU A 216 -8.86 -12.19 -11.24
C GLU A 216 -8.88 -13.70 -11.07
N THR A 217 -8.26 -14.47 -11.98
CA THR A 217 -8.15 -15.93 -11.82
C THR A 217 -7.21 -16.35 -10.69
N THR A 218 -6.12 -15.62 -10.43
CA THR A 218 -5.27 -15.88 -9.25
C THR A 218 -5.95 -15.46 -7.95
N ILE A 219 -6.71 -14.36 -7.91
CA ILE A 219 -7.53 -13.95 -6.77
C ILE A 219 -8.65 -14.97 -6.53
N ALA A 220 -9.34 -15.46 -7.56
CA ALA A 220 -10.36 -16.50 -7.44
C ALA A 220 -9.77 -17.83 -6.92
N ALA A 221 -8.58 -18.22 -7.39
CA ALA A 221 -7.87 -19.39 -6.88
C ALA A 221 -7.42 -19.21 -5.42
N LEU A 222 -6.94 -18.02 -5.04
CA LEU A 222 -6.58 -17.71 -3.65
C LEU A 222 -7.79 -17.67 -2.72
N ASN A 223 -8.93 -17.12 -3.18
CA ASN A 223 -10.18 -17.10 -2.44
C ASN A 223 -10.73 -18.52 -2.25
N SER A 224 -10.78 -19.33 -3.31
CA SER A 224 -11.20 -20.74 -3.23
C SER A 224 -10.26 -21.57 -2.32
N ALA A 225 -8.95 -21.30 -2.35
CA ALA A 225 -8.01 -21.92 -1.41
C ALA A 225 -8.16 -21.42 0.04
N ALA A 226 -8.60 -20.17 0.25
CA ALA A 226 -8.90 -19.62 1.57
C ALA A 226 -10.23 -20.16 2.13
N GLU A 227 -11.26 -20.29 1.29
CA GLU A 227 -12.53 -20.97 1.58
C GLU A 227 -12.29 -22.45 1.91
N GLY A 228 -11.41 -23.13 1.16
CA GLY A 228 -10.97 -24.49 1.45
C GLY A 228 -10.36 -24.62 2.85
N ARG A 229 -9.37 -23.77 3.17
CA ARG A 229 -8.75 -23.74 4.51
C ARG A 229 -9.73 -23.33 5.61
N ALA A 230 -10.68 -22.44 5.34
CA ALA A 230 -11.72 -22.07 6.30
C ALA A 230 -12.66 -23.25 6.58
N ALA A 231 -13.04 -24.01 5.55
CA ALA A 231 -13.84 -25.22 5.69
C ALA A 231 -13.06 -26.38 6.34
N GLU A 232 -11.74 -26.44 6.19
CA GLU A 232 -10.86 -27.35 6.94
C GLU A 232 -10.80 -26.95 8.42
N LEU A 233 -10.48 -25.68 8.73
CA LEU A 233 -10.49 -25.15 10.09
C LEU A 233 -11.86 -25.30 10.77
N GLU A 234 -12.98 -25.13 10.06
CA GLU A 234 -14.31 -25.41 10.60
C GLU A 234 -14.53 -26.90 10.93
N ARG A 235 -13.96 -27.83 10.16
CA ARG A 235 -13.99 -29.26 10.51
C ARG A 235 -13.10 -29.54 11.72
N ASP A 236 -11.90 -28.99 11.76
CA ASP A 236 -10.96 -29.16 12.87
C ASP A 236 -11.53 -28.59 14.17
N TYR A 237 -12.17 -27.42 14.13
CA TYR A 237 -12.87 -26.85 15.29
C TYR A 237 -14.07 -27.70 15.71
N ARG A 238 -14.84 -28.27 14.77
CA ARG A 238 -15.93 -29.21 15.11
C ARG A 238 -15.41 -30.49 15.73
N GLN A 239 -14.34 -31.08 15.19
CA GLN A 239 -13.69 -32.26 15.75
C GLN A 239 -13.17 -31.98 17.16
N VAL A 240 -12.48 -30.84 17.38
CA VAL A 240 -12.02 -30.44 18.72
C VAL A 240 -13.21 -30.21 19.68
N ILE A 241 -14.34 -29.68 19.21
CA ILE A 241 -15.56 -29.53 20.02
C ILE A 241 -16.21 -30.89 20.34
N GLU A 242 -16.23 -31.83 19.38
CA GLU A 242 -16.76 -33.19 19.58
C GLU A 242 -15.85 -34.00 20.52
N ASP A 243 -14.54 -33.92 20.37
CA ASP A 243 -13.53 -34.51 21.25
C ASP A 243 -13.64 -33.93 22.68
N GLN A 244 -13.78 -32.60 22.82
CA GLN A 244 -13.99 -31.95 24.12
C GLN A 244 -15.35 -32.30 24.73
N GLN A 245 -16.40 -32.49 23.92
CA GLN A 245 -17.70 -32.96 24.42
C GLN A 245 -17.60 -34.41 24.91
N ALA A 246 -16.90 -35.29 24.19
CA ALA A 246 -16.62 -36.64 24.62
C ALA A 246 -15.76 -36.70 25.90
N GLU A 247 -14.75 -35.82 26.04
CA GLU A 247 -13.98 -35.67 27.29
C GLU A 247 -14.87 -35.17 28.44
N ILE A 248 -15.71 -34.15 28.21
CA ILE A 248 -16.65 -33.63 29.21
C ILE A 248 -17.68 -34.71 29.63
N GLU A 249 -18.16 -35.53 28.70
CA GLU A 249 -19.07 -36.64 29.02
C GLU A 249 -18.36 -37.78 29.74
N SER A 250 -17.13 -38.12 29.36
CA SER A 250 -16.28 -39.07 30.09
C SER A 250 -16.01 -38.59 31.53
N LEU A 251 -15.65 -37.32 31.72
CA LEU A 251 -15.45 -36.71 33.04
C LEU A 251 -16.74 -36.60 33.84
N ARG A 252 -17.90 -36.39 33.20
CA ARG A 252 -19.22 -36.47 33.86
C ARG A 252 -19.52 -37.89 34.36
N VAL A 253 -19.27 -38.90 33.54
CA VAL A 253 -19.42 -40.31 33.94
C VAL A 253 -18.45 -40.63 35.08
N GLU A 254 -17.19 -40.20 35.02
CA GLU A 254 -16.23 -40.42 36.11
C GLU A 254 -16.65 -39.68 37.40
N ILE A 255 -17.20 -38.46 37.30
CA ILE A 255 -17.77 -37.74 38.45
C ILE A 255 -19.02 -38.44 38.99
N GLU A 256 -19.88 -39.01 38.14
CA GLU A 256 -21.01 -39.83 38.57
C GLU A 256 -20.56 -41.14 39.23
N GLU A 257 -19.54 -41.82 38.72
CA GLU A 257 -18.99 -43.02 39.36
C GLU A 257 -18.28 -42.69 40.67
N ARG A 258 -17.50 -41.61 40.73
CA ARG A 258 -16.87 -41.12 41.97
C ARG A 258 -17.92 -40.66 42.99
N THR A 259 -19.02 -40.04 42.57
CA THR A 259 -20.10 -39.64 43.50
C THR A 259 -20.95 -40.82 43.95
N ARG A 260 -21.25 -41.80 43.07
CA ARG A 260 -21.88 -43.08 43.44
C ARG A 260 -21.00 -43.87 44.41
N SER A 261 -19.70 -44.01 44.11
CA SER A 261 -18.72 -44.66 44.98
C SER A 261 -18.54 -43.93 46.31
N ALA A 262 -18.55 -42.59 46.32
CA ALA A 262 -18.54 -41.80 47.55
C ALA A 262 -19.87 -41.90 48.32
N GLU A 263 -21.01 -42.03 47.65
CA GLU A 263 -22.31 -42.30 48.27
C GLU A 263 -22.38 -43.72 48.83
N GLU A 264 -21.83 -44.72 48.16
CA GLU A 264 -21.72 -46.09 48.64
C GLU A 264 -20.78 -46.14 49.84
N SER A 265 -19.60 -45.51 49.76
CA SER A 265 -18.69 -45.31 50.89
C SER A 265 -19.37 -44.58 52.06
N ARG A 266 -20.24 -43.59 51.80
CA ARG A 266 -21.05 -42.90 52.83
C ARG A 266 -22.17 -43.78 53.37
N ARG A 267 -22.80 -44.63 52.54
CA ARG A 267 -23.84 -45.59 52.95
C ARG A 267 -23.22 -46.74 53.75
N GLU A 268 -22.00 -47.14 53.44
CA GLU A 268 -21.23 -48.14 54.19
C GLU A 268 -20.69 -47.55 55.49
N ALA A 269 -20.07 -46.36 55.46
CA ALA A 269 -19.75 -45.63 56.69
C ALA A 269 -21.00 -45.35 57.54
N ALA A 270 -22.17 -45.08 56.95
CA ALA A 270 -23.43 -44.96 57.68
C ALA A 270 -23.95 -46.30 58.21
N ARG A 271 -23.72 -47.42 57.49
CA ARG A 271 -24.00 -48.79 57.98
C ARG A 271 -23.04 -49.18 59.11
N GLU A 272 -21.78 -48.76 59.07
CA GLU A 272 -20.79 -48.99 60.13
C GLU A 272 -21.04 -48.10 61.33
N VAL A 273 -21.26 -46.79 61.13
CA VAL A 273 -21.73 -45.89 62.18
C VAL A 273 -23.06 -46.38 62.75
N LYS A 274 -23.96 -46.97 61.95
CA LYS A 274 -25.17 -47.63 62.47
C LYS A 274 -24.86 -48.93 63.23
N LYS A 275 -23.95 -49.80 62.78
CA LYS A 275 -23.50 -50.98 63.53
C LYS A 275 -22.82 -50.60 64.85
N LEU A 276 -22.03 -49.52 64.85
CA LEU A 276 -21.35 -48.95 66.02
C LEU A 276 -22.32 -48.19 66.93
N ALA A 277 -23.35 -47.56 66.37
CA ALA A 277 -24.44 -46.93 67.12
C ALA A 277 -25.35 -47.99 67.74
N GLU A 278 -25.76 -49.02 67.01
CA GLU A 278 -26.49 -50.19 67.54
C GLU A 278 -25.64 -51.01 68.53
N GLY A 279 -24.33 -51.09 68.30
CA GLY A 279 -23.37 -51.68 69.24
C GLY A 279 -23.33 -50.87 70.53
N ARG A 280 -23.05 -49.56 70.41
CA ARG A 280 -23.15 -48.61 71.53
C ARG A 280 -24.55 -48.54 72.11
N GLU A 281 -25.62 -48.83 71.40
CA GLU A 281 -26.99 -48.84 71.92
C GLU A 281 -27.28 -50.14 72.67
N ARG A 282 -26.78 -51.29 72.20
CA ARG A 282 -26.82 -52.56 72.94
C ARG A 282 -25.95 -52.48 74.20
N ASP A 283 -24.79 -51.84 74.11
CA ASP A 283 -23.89 -51.65 75.25
C ASP A 283 -24.32 -50.50 76.17
N LEU A 284 -24.99 -49.46 75.65
CA LEU A 284 -25.71 -48.47 76.46
C LEU A 284 -27.00 -49.03 77.04
N LYS A 285 -27.66 -50.03 76.42
CA LYS A 285 -28.81 -50.75 76.99
C LYS A 285 -28.39 -51.80 78.01
N ARG A 286 -27.22 -52.43 77.85
CA ARG A 286 -26.56 -53.24 78.89
C ARG A 286 -26.05 -52.37 80.02
N ALA A 287 -25.46 -51.21 79.72
CA ALA A 287 -25.05 -50.24 80.73
C ALA A 287 -26.26 -49.53 81.35
N HIS A 288 -27.40 -49.36 80.65
CA HIS A 288 -28.64 -48.87 81.25
C HIS A 288 -29.40 -49.96 81.98
N SER A 289 -29.32 -51.25 81.63
CA SER A 289 -29.93 -52.31 82.44
C SER A 289 -29.05 -52.64 83.65
N ALA A 290 -27.72 -52.52 83.53
CA ALA A 290 -26.81 -52.53 84.66
C ALA A 290 -27.02 -51.29 85.55
N ARG A 291 -27.01 -50.08 84.98
CA ARG A 291 -27.28 -48.82 85.73
C ARG A 291 -28.74 -48.68 86.17
N LEU A 292 -29.72 -49.34 85.57
CA LEU A 292 -31.07 -49.41 86.11
C LEU A 292 -31.12 -50.46 87.19
N ALA A 293 -30.57 -51.67 87.06
CA ALA A 293 -30.48 -52.60 88.19
C ALA A 293 -29.62 -52.05 89.35
N GLU A 294 -28.64 -51.18 89.07
CA GLU A 294 -27.77 -50.53 90.05
C GLU A 294 -28.37 -49.22 90.58
N ALA A 295 -29.11 -48.43 89.77
CA ALA A 295 -29.91 -47.31 90.24
C ALA A 295 -31.25 -47.73 90.85
N GLU A 296 -31.73 -48.95 90.61
CA GLU A 296 -32.84 -49.62 91.29
C GLU A 296 -32.32 -50.18 92.60
N ARG A 297 -31.16 -50.85 92.64
CA ARG A 297 -30.52 -51.19 93.92
C ARG A 297 -30.11 -49.97 94.71
N GLU A 298 -29.68 -48.88 94.08
CA GLU A 298 -29.45 -47.61 94.77
C GLU A 298 -30.74 -46.89 95.09
N ALA A 299 -31.80 -46.94 94.29
CA ALA A 299 -33.10 -46.38 94.62
C ALA A 299 -33.83 -47.22 95.67
N GLU A 300 -33.58 -48.51 95.77
CA GLU A 300 -34.02 -49.41 96.84
C GLU A 300 -33.16 -49.22 98.07
N ARG A 301 -31.85 -48.98 97.96
CA ARG A 301 -31.01 -48.56 99.11
C ARG A 301 -31.35 -47.14 99.55
N LYS A 302 -31.70 -46.22 98.65
CA LYS A 302 -32.10 -44.84 98.94
C LYS A 302 -33.57 -44.76 99.34
N LEU A 303 -34.45 -45.65 98.90
CA LEU A 303 -35.81 -45.80 99.42
C LEU A 303 -35.80 -46.59 100.72
N ALA A 304 -34.93 -47.58 100.91
CA ALA A 304 -34.75 -48.24 102.21
C ALA A 304 -34.02 -47.32 103.19
N ALA A 305 -33.11 -46.46 102.76
CA ALA A 305 -32.51 -45.42 103.60
C ALA A 305 -33.48 -44.27 103.85
N LEU A 306 -34.24 -43.79 102.87
CA LEU A 306 -35.28 -42.76 103.06
C LEU A 306 -36.55 -43.31 103.72
N LYS A 307 -36.77 -44.63 103.73
CA LYS A 307 -37.84 -45.29 104.50
C LYS A 307 -37.34 -45.70 105.87
N ALA A 308 -36.10 -46.14 106.05
CA ALA A 308 -35.51 -46.27 107.39
C ALA A 308 -35.30 -44.90 108.04
N GLN A 309 -35.00 -43.85 107.28
CA GLN A 309 -34.93 -42.47 107.73
C GLN A 309 -36.34 -41.91 107.90
N ARG A 310 -37.30 -42.08 106.98
CA ARG A 310 -38.70 -41.69 107.28
C ARG A 310 -39.32 -42.53 108.38
N ASP A 311 -38.91 -43.77 108.63
CA ASP A 311 -39.41 -44.57 109.74
C ASP A 311 -38.62 -44.28 111.02
N ALA A 312 -37.38 -43.79 110.95
CA ALA A 312 -36.64 -43.26 112.10
C ALA A 312 -37.10 -41.84 112.45
N ASP A 313 -37.39 -41.00 111.47
CA ASP A 313 -37.95 -39.64 111.60
C ASP A 313 -39.45 -39.71 111.91
N ASN A 314 -40.21 -40.69 111.41
CA ASN A 314 -41.57 -40.98 111.88
C ASN A 314 -41.55 -41.67 113.24
N LYS A 315 -40.53 -42.47 113.61
CA LYS A 315 -40.36 -42.96 115.00
C LYS A 315 -39.83 -41.87 115.91
N ALA A 316 -39.09 -40.88 115.43
CA ALA A 316 -38.62 -39.74 116.21
C ALA A 316 -39.69 -38.64 116.28
N LEU A 317 -40.57 -38.51 115.29
CA LEU A 317 -41.80 -37.72 115.35
C LEU A 317 -42.91 -38.46 116.09
N SER A 318 -42.98 -39.79 116.07
CA SER A 318 -43.92 -40.54 116.92
C SER A 318 -43.38 -40.72 118.33
N ALA A 319 -42.06 -40.71 118.55
CA ALA A 319 -41.46 -40.60 119.88
C ALA A 319 -41.58 -39.17 120.37
N ARG A 320 -41.22 -38.13 119.59
CA ARG A 320 -41.44 -36.73 119.99
C ARG A 320 -42.92 -36.39 120.11
N HIS A 321 -43.83 -36.90 119.28
CA HIS A 321 -45.26 -36.74 119.50
C HIS A 321 -45.81 -37.69 120.56
N ALA A 322 -45.18 -38.82 120.91
CA ALA A 322 -45.55 -39.57 122.11
C ALA A 322 -44.96 -38.97 123.39
N GLU A 323 -43.86 -38.23 123.30
CA GLU A 323 -43.20 -37.47 124.35
C GLU A 323 -43.85 -36.10 124.49
N GLU A 324 -44.37 -35.49 123.43
CA GLU A 324 -45.19 -34.28 123.42
C GLU A 324 -46.64 -34.62 123.72
N VAL A 325 -47.18 -35.80 123.38
CA VAL A 325 -48.48 -36.25 123.88
C VAL A 325 -48.34 -36.84 125.29
N ALA A 326 -47.20 -37.38 125.71
CA ALA A 326 -46.96 -37.70 127.13
C ALA A 326 -46.55 -36.47 127.95
N ARG A 327 -45.94 -35.44 127.35
CA ARG A 327 -45.67 -34.14 127.99
C ARG A 327 -46.90 -33.26 127.95
N LEU A 328 -47.72 -33.26 126.91
CA LEU A 328 -49.01 -32.59 126.93
C LEU A 328 -50.02 -33.39 127.75
N ARG A 329 -49.96 -34.73 127.82
CA ARG A 329 -50.73 -35.47 128.84
C ARG A 329 -50.20 -35.20 130.23
N ARG A 330 -48.89 -35.19 130.49
CA ARG A 330 -48.35 -34.74 131.79
C ARG A 330 -48.66 -33.29 132.06
N GLU A 331 -48.62 -32.37 131.11
CA GLU A 331 -48.99 -30.96 131.33
C GLU A 331 -50.52 -30.80 131.43
N TYR A 332 -51.33 -31.67 130.81
CA TYR A 332 -52.79 -31.69 131.00
C TYR A 332 -53.18 -32.43 132.27
N GLU A 333 -52.40 -33.41 132.75
CA GLU A 333 -52.57 -34.16 133.99
C GLU A 333 -51.97 -33.37 135.16
N GLU A 334 -50.92 -32.57 134.96
CA GLU A 334 -50.38 -31.56 135.87
C GLU A 334 -51.25 -30.31 135.85
N ARG A 335 -51.93 -29.97 134.74
CA ARG A 335 -53.02 -28.97 134.77
C ARG A 335 -54.31 -29.55 135.31
N LEU A 336 -54.59 -30.85 135.19
CA LEU A 336 -55.74 -31.48 135.85
C LEU A 336 -55.46 -31.69 137.33
N LEU A 337 -54.22 -31.99 137.71
CA LEU A 337 -53.77 -32.08 139.09
C LEU A 337 -53.51 -30.69 139.68
N ALA A 338 -53.15 -29.66 138.91
CA ALA A 338 -53.11 -28.28 139.40
C ALA A 338 -54.46 -27.57 139.31
N GLU A 339 -55.41 -28.02 138.48
CA GLU A 339 -56.82 -27.65 138.59
C GLU A 339 -57.53 -28.47 139.66
N ASP A 340 -57.16 -29.72 139.94
CA ASP A 340 -57.70 -30.49 141.06
C ASP A 340 -56.95 -30.18 142.36
N GLU A 341 -55.72 -29.67 142.34
CA GLU A 341 -55.06 -29.05 143.50
C GLU A 341 -55.49 -27.61 143.67
N ARG A 342 -55.80 -26.85 142.61
CA ARG A 342 -56.55 -25.59 142.78
C ARG A 342 -57.96 -25.85 143.26
N ARG A 343 -58.71 -26.79 142.70
CA ARG A 343 -60.04 -27.15 143.20
C ARG A 343 -59.95 -27.80 144.57
N ARG A 344 -58.90 -28.54 144.94
CA ARG A 344 -58.68 -28.97 146.33
C ARG A 344 -58.23 -27.83 147.21
N GLN A 345 -57.48 -26.84 146.75
CA GLN A 345 -57.12 -25.64 147.52
C GLN A 345 -58.26 -24.63 147.58
N GLU A 346 -59.21 -24.67 146.63
CA GLU A 346 -60.41 -23.86 146.58
C GLU A 346 -61.51 -24.54 147.38
N THR A 347 -61.72 -25.86 147.27
CA THR A 347 -62.58 -26.61 148.19
C THR A 347 -61.97 -26.65 149.57
N TRP A 348 -60.65 -26.77 149.74
CA TRP A 348 -60.03 -26.70 151.07
C TRP A 348 -59.98 -25.28 151.60
N ALA A 349 -59.80 -24.22 150.79
CA ALA A 349 -59.99 -22.84 151.27
C ALA A 349 -61.48 -22.46 151.40
N LEU A 350 -62.42 -23.19 150.81
CA LEU A 350 -63.85 -23.07 151.05
C LEU A 350 -64.31 -23.96 152.21
N GLU A 351 -63.64 -25.06 152.51
CA GLU A 351 -63.86 -25.94 153.66
C GLU A 351 -63.15 -25.39 154.90
N GLU A 352 -62.01 -24.72 154.73
CA GLU A 352 -61.33 -23.86 155.70
C GLU A 352 -62.16 -22.61 155.89
N LYS A 353 -62.63 -21.89 154.86
CA LYS A 353 -63.60 -20.81 155.07
C LYS A 353 -64.95 -21.29 155.61
N LEU A 354 -65.39 -22.52 155.35
CA LEU A 354 -66.58 -23.09 155.99
C LEU A 354 -66.28 -23.67 157.37
N GLN A 355 -65.04 -24.00 157.71
CA GLN A 355 -64.61 -24.37 159.06
C GLN A 355 -64.41 -23.10 159.88
N ASP A 356 -63.77 -22.07 159.37
CA ASP A 356 -63.69 -20.72 159.94
C ASP A 356 -65.07 -20.09 160.03
N LEU A 357 -65.96 -20.21 159.03
CA LEU A 357 -67.35 -19.75 159.16
C LEU A 357 -68.17 -20.68 160.06
N ARG A 358 -67.81 -21.95 160.26
CA ARG A 358 -68.43 -22.80 161.29
C ARG A 358 -67.86 -22.52 162.67
N ILE A 359 -66.60 -22.18 162.81
CA ILE A 359 -65.92 -21.83 164.07
C ILE A 359 -66.28 -20.40 164.46
N GLN A 360 -66.47 -19.50 163.51
CA GLN A 360 -67.11 -18.20 163.71
C GLN A 360 -68.59 -18.39 164.01
N ARG A 361 -69.36 -19.17 163.23
CA ARG A 361 -70.77 -19.46 163.59
C ARG A 361 -70.90 -20.20 164.92
N ASP A 362 -69.93 -21.01 165.33
CA ASP A 362 -70.01 -21.82 166.56
C ASP A 362 -69.38 -21.09 167.75
N ALA A 363 -68.42 -20.19 167.55
CA ALA A 363 -68.01 -19.18 168.53
C ALA A 363 -69.04 -18.06 168.63
N GLU A 364 -69.80 -17.75 167.57
CA GLU A 364 -70.99 -16.89 167.61
C GLU A 364 -72.15 -17.63 168.27
N MET A 365 -72.41 -18.91 167.97
CA MET A 365 -73.43 -19.69 168.70
C MET A 365 -73.00 -20.00 170.14
N GLN A 366 -71.71 -19.99 170.48
CA GLN A 366 -71.21 -20.05 171.86
C GLN A 366 -71.11 -18.68 172.51
N THR A 367 -70.92 -17.56 171.80
CA THR A 367 -70.96 -16.22 172.40
C THR A 367 -72.36 -15.66 172.46
N TYR A 368 -73.21 -15.78 171.43
CA TYR A 368 -74.66 -15.62 171.53
C TYR A 368 -75.30 -16.68 172.43
N GLY A 369 -74.77 -17.91 172.46
CA GLY A 369 -75.21 -18.96 173.40
C GLY A 369 -74.88 -18.60 174.82
N ALA A 370 -73.62 -18.29 175.13
CA ALA A 370 -73.20 -17.78 176.43
C ALA A 370 -73.84 -16.42 176.73
N ARG A 371 -74.19 -15.59 175.75
CA ARG A 371 -74.97 -14.34 175.95
C ARG A 371 -76.43 -14.64 176.23
N LEU A 372 -77.01 -15.71 175.66
CA LEU A 372 -78.35 -16.20 176.00
C LEU A 372 -78.36 -16.89 177.35
N GLU A 373 -77.31 -17.60 177.73
CA GLU A 373 -77.14 -18.18 179.06
C GLU A 373 -76.76 -17.12 180.10
N GLU A 374 -75.99 -16.07 179.76
CA GLU A 374 -75.79 -14.87 180.56
C GLU A 374 -77.08 -14.07 180.68
N LEU A 375 -77.88 -13.93 179.62
CA LEU A 375 -79.17 -13.22 179.68
C LEU A 375 -80.25 -14.06 180.35
N GLN A 376 -80.22 -15.39 180.27
CA GLN A 376 -81.11 -16.28 181.02
C GLN A 376 -80.65 -16.48 182.47
N ALA A 377 -79.35 -16.42 182.75
CA ALA A 377 -78.81 -16.36 184.11
C ALA A 377 -79.03 -14.99 184.72
N ALA A 378 -78.85 -13.89 183.96
CA ALA A 378 -79.20 -12.54 184.39
C ALA A 378 -80.71 -12.38 184.54
N LEU A 379 -81.54 -12.99 183.68
CA LEU A 379 -82.99 -13.07 183.90
C LEU A 379 -83.32 -13.93 185.12
N ARG A 380 -82.71 -15.09 185.34
CA ARG A 380 -82.93 -15.90 186.56
C ARG A 380 -82.36 -15.24 187.83
N ILE A 381 -81.32 -14.44 187.71
CA ILE A 381 -80.77 -13.61 188.80
C ILE A 381 -81.64 -12.37 189.00
N GLN A 382 -82.26 -11.83 187.95
CA GLN A 382 -83.25 -10.74 188.03
C GLN A 382 -84.60 -11.26 188.54
N GLU A 383 -84.99 -12.50 188.26
CA GLU A 383 -86.16 -13.19 188.80
C GLU A 383 -85.89 -13.58 190.25
N THR A 384 -84.76 -14.19 190.59
CA THR A 384 -84.45 -14.52 192.00
C THR A 384 -84.05 -13.31 192.83
N ASN A 385 -83.53 -12.22 192.25
CA ASN A 385 -83.36 -10.95 192.94
C ASN A 385 -84.67 -10.18 193.00
N SER A 386 -85.51 -10.11 191.95
CA SER A 386 -86.83 -9.49 192.08
C SER A 386 -87.78 -10.32 192.96
N GLU A 387 -87.63 -11.64 193.06
CA GLU A 387 -88.28 -12.45 194.10
C GLU A 387 -87.67 -12.20 195.47
N ARG A 388 -86.34 -12.06 195.63
CA ARG A 388 -85.74 -11.70 196.92
C ARG A 388 -86.12 -10.29 197.35
N ASP A 389 -86.20 -9.37 196.42
CA ASP A 389 -86.52 -7.98 196.66
C ASP A 389 -88.04 -7.80 196.78
N LEU A 390 -88.88 -8.58 196.10
CA LEU A 390 -90.30 -8.74 196.44
C LEU A 390 -90.47 -9.42 197.80
N ARG A 391 -89.64 -10.39 198.20
CA ARG A 391 -89.68 -10.99 199.55
C ARG A 391 -89.13 -10.05 200.63
N ARG A 392 -88.21 -9.14 200.30
CA ARG A 392 -87.70 -8.06 201.19
C ARG A 392 -88.65 -6.87 201.24
N VAL A 393 -89.38 -6.60 200.18
CA VAL A 393 -90.44 -5.59 200.11
C VAL A 393 -91.71 -6.13 200.74
N VAL A 394 -92.02 -7.43 200.64
CA VAL A 394 -93.13 -8.06 201.38
C VAL A 394 -92.77 -8.21 202.85
N SER A 395 -91.61 -8.74 203.24
CA SER A 395 -91.21 -8.71 204.66
C SER A 395 -90.93 -7.29 205.17
N GLY A 396 -90.58 -6.36 204.28
CA GLY A 396 -90.53 -4.91 204.50
C GLY A 396 -91.90 -4.24 204.59
N PHE A 397 -92.94 -4.84 204.02
CA PHE A 397 -94.35 -4.46 204.20
C PHE A 397 -94.99 -5.23 205.36
N GLU A 398 -94.46 -6.35 205.83
CA GLU A 398 -94.93 -7.04 207.05
C GLU A 398 -94.32 -6.38 208.29
N SER A 399 -93.00 -6.20 208.32
CA SER A 399 -92.33 -5.33 209.30
C SER A 399 -92.74 -3.87 209.13
N GLY A 400 -93.05 -3.44 207.89
CA GLY A 400 -93.62 -2.13 207.59
C GLY A 400 -95.07 -1.98 208.05
N LEU A 401 -95.92 -3.00 207.96
CA LEU A 401 -97.29 -2.97 208.49
C LEU A 401 -97.31 -3.15 210.01
N SER A 402 -96.31 -3.80 210.61
CA SER A 402 -96.07 -3.68 212.05
C SER A 402 -95.69 -2.25 212.38
N ALA A 403 -94.58 -1.74 211.82
CA ALA A 403 -94.09 -0.40 212.09
C ALA A 403 -95.06 0.73 211.70
N VAL A 404 -95.99 0.52 210.76
CA VAL A 404 -97.06 1.47 210.39
C VAL A 404 -98.34 1.21 211.18
N ARG A 405 -98.54 0.05 211.80
CA ARG A 405 -99.53 -0.10 212.90
C ARG A 405 -99.03 0.63 214.15
N ASP A 406 -97.75 0.44 214.47
CA ASP A 406 -97.02 1.12 215.55
C ASP A 406 -96.85 2.63 215.28
N ARG A 407 -96.79 3.06 214.02
CA ARG A 407 -96.59 4.46 213.61
C ARG A 407 -97.81 5.16 213.01
N ILE A 408 -98.92 4.50 212.68
CA ILE A 408 -100.22 5.18 212.64
C ILE A 408 -100.57 5.60 214.07
N SER A 409 -100.37 4.68 215.04
CA SER A 409 -100.35 4.96 216.49
C SER A 409 -99.25 5.94 216.96
N ALA A 410 -98.51 6.59 216.03
CA ALA A 410 -97.58 7.68 216.28
C ALA A 410 -97.51 8.72 215.12
N LEU A 411 -98.54 8.77 214.27
CA LEU A 411 -98.76 9.77 213.20
C LEU A 411 -100.19 10.34 213.25
N GLU A 412 -101.13 9.60 213.85
CA GLU A 412 -102.24 10.18 214.62
C GLU A 412 -101.72 11.23 215.62
N ASP A 413 -100.48 11.06 216.11
CA ASP A 413 -99.76 12.01 216.96
C ASP A 413 -99.07 13.18 216.22
N ALA A 414 -98.90 13.17 214.88
CA ALA A 414 -97.85 14.02 214.26
C ALA A 414 -98.03 14.58 212.83
N LEU A 415 -99.01 14.21 211.97
CA LEU A 415 -98.98 14.67 210.56
C LEU A 415 -99.51 16.10 210.27
N ALA A 416 -98.59 17.03 209.95
CA ALA A 416 -98.82 18.34 209.29
C ALA A 416 -97.60 18.97 208.35
N GLU A 417 -97.33 18.82 206.90
CA GLU A 417 -96.07 19.03 205.82
C GLU A 417 -96.00 19.45 204.12
N SER A 418 -94.97 19.18 203.08
CA SER A 418 -94.42 19.91 201.69
C SER A 418 -94.02 19.38 200.07
N GLU A 419 -93.08 19.91 199.06
CA GLU A 419 -92.93 19.81 197.39
C GLU A 419 -91.55 19.83 196.29
N SER A 420 -91.41 20.24 194.89
CA SER A 420 -90.43 19.83 193.62
C SER A 420 -89.83 20.68 192.22
N ALA A 421 -89.11 20.18 191.04
CA ALA A 421 -88.29 20.88 189.79
C ALA A 421 -87.97 20.32 188.18
N ARG A 422 -87.22 20.95 187.06
CA ARG A 422 -87.29 20.84 185.40
C ARG A 422 -86.18 21.32 184.13
N GLU A 423 -86.06 20.82 182.75
CA GLU A 423 -85.72 21.35 181.19
C GLU A 423 -84.34 21.41 180.11
N ARG A 424 -84.26 21.36 178.63
CA ARG A 424 -83.31 22.00 177.38
C ARG A 424 -82.60 21.38 175.90
N ILE A 425 -82.26 22.09 174.66
CA ILE A 425 -81.14 22.05 173.38
C ILE A 425 -81.12 21.65 171.67
N ALA A 426 -80.32 22.19 170.55
CA ALA A 426 -79.70 21.67 169.07
C ALA A 426 -79.46 22.42 167.50
N ARG A 427 -78.52 22.13 166.38
CA ARG A 427 -78.38 22.52 164.74
C ARG A 427 -77.14 22.37 163.51
N ASP A 428 -77.34 22.37 162.06
CA ASP A 428 -76.83 22.73 160.50
C ASP A 428 -75.45 22.70 159.42
N ALA A 429 -75.38 22.59 157.93
CA ALA A 429 -74.24 22.88 156.73
C ALA A 429 -74.18 22.53 155.00
N GLN A 430 -73.30 23.09 153.94
CA GLN A 430 -72.52 22.61 152.53
C GLN A 430 -72.57 22.95 150.79
N GLU A 431 -71.44 22.99 149.83
CA GLU A 431 -70.89 22.82 148.23
C GLU A 431 -71.16 23.49 146.65
N LEU A 432 -70.61 23.47 145.25
CA LEU A 432 -69.48 23.14 144.05
C LEU A 432 -69.63 23.72 142.41
N SER A 433 -69.04 23.67 141.04
CA SER A 433 -67.88 23.33 139.87
C SER A 433 -68.02 23.84 138.21
N ASP A 434 -67.41 23.78 136.84
CA ASP A 434 -66.23 23.39 135.72
C ASP A 434 -66.24 23.71 133.97
N LYS A 435 -65.19 23.63 132.91
CA LYS A 435 -65.17 23.52 131.22
C LYS A 435 -63.99 23.89 129.96
N SER A 436 -64.05 23.79 128.48
CA SER A 436 -62.98 23.95 127.17
C SER A 436 -63.35 24.02 125.47
N ARG A 437 -62.76 24.05 124.09
CA ARG A 437 -61.53 24.06 122.95
C ARG A 437 -61.79 24.32 121.23
N LEU A 438 -61.18 24.33 119.86
CA LEU A 438 -59.97 24.21 118.69
C LEU A 438 -60.21 24.65 116.99
N GLU A 439 -59.64 24.65 115.61
CA GLU A 439 -58.48 24.41 114.41
C GLU A 439 -58.65 24.95 112.73
N ARG A 440 -58.07 24.92 111.33
CA ARG A 440 -56.94 24.60 110.11
C ARG A 440 -57.15 25.11 108.42
N ILE A 441 -56.55 25.10 107.04
CA ILE A 441 -55.32 25.03 105.88
C ILE A 441 -55.41 25.12 104.10
N SER A 442 -54.47 25.50 102.99
CA SER A 442 -54.47 25.43 101.29
C SER A 442 -53.39 26.01 100.01
N ALA A 443 -53.16 25.64 98.56
CA ALA A 443 -52.37 26.32 97.20
C ALA A 443 -52.02 25.74 95.55
N ARG A 444 -51.59 26.41 94.27
CA ARG A 444 -50.78 26.01 92.80
C ARG A 444 -50.85 26.61 91.12
N ARG A 445 -49.88 26.62 89.97
CA ARG A 445 -49.92 26.84 88.27
C ARG A 445 -48.69 26.95 86.99
N GLU A 446 -48.79 27.09 85.51
CA GLU A 446 -47.81 26.88 84.13
C GLU A 446 -47.89 27.43 82.42
N PRO A 447 -46.93 27.37 81.26
CA PRO A 447 -46.76 27.97 79.68
C PRO A 447 -46.04 27.39 78.15
N SER A 448 -45.81 28.02 76.81
CA SER A 448 -45.16 27.57 75.29
C SER A 448 -44.75 28.45 73.80
N ALA A 449 -44.16 28.05 72.47
CA ALA A 449 -43.67 28.81 71.02
C ALA A 449 -43.15 28.24 69.40
N LEU A 450 -42.80 28.97 68.14
CA LEU A 450 -42.18 28.76 66.58
C LEU A 450 -41.56 30.02 65.61
N GLU A 451 -40.75 29.92 64.44
CA GLU A 451 -40.38 30.76 63.11
C GLU A 451 -39.30 31.97 62.76
N ALA A 452 -38.66 32.02 61.52
CA ALA A 452 -38.23 33.11 60.49
C ALA A 452 -36.95 34.12 60.37
N ALA A 453 -36.39 34.30 59.12
CA ALA A 453 -35.97 35.55 58.31
C ALA A 453 -34.54 36.28 58.09
N ARG A 454 -34.12 36.44 56.79
CA ARG A 454 -33.60 37.63 55.96
C ARG A 454 -32.12 38.17 55.77
N SER A 455 -31.89 38.74 54.55
CA SER A 455 -30.75 39.51 53.94
C SER A 455 -31.27 40.33 52.70
N GLY A 456 -30.65 41.16 51.81
CA GLY A 456 -29.28 41.71 51.49
C GLY A 456 -28.89 41.49 49.98
N VAL A 457 -28.10 42.24 49.17
CA VAL A 457 -27.39 43.58 49.14
C VAL A 457 -27.07 43.96 47.63
N ASN A 458 -26.65 45.21 47.23
CA ASN A 458 -26.45 45.69 45.80
C ASN A 458 -25.38 46.83 45.58
N GLY A 459 -25.03 47.18 44.31
CA GLY A 459 -24.57 48.52 43.79
C GLY A 459 -23.16 48.58 43.15
N ALA A 460 -22.82 49.12 41.94
CA ALA A 460 -23.23 50.25 41.05
C ALA A 460 -22.60 51.64 41.40
N GLY A 461 -22.11 52.52 40.49
CA GLY A 461 -21.85 52.46 39.03
C GLY A 461 -21.54 53.86 38.38
N GLY A 462 -20.97 53.90 37.15
CA GLY A 462 -20.82 55.11 36.26
C GLY A 462 -19.67 56.11 36.56
N PRO A 463 -19.45 57.18 35.75
CA PRO A 463 -20.07 57.55 34.45
C PRO A 463 -19.07 58.05 33.35
N ASP A 464 -19.63 58.49 32.20
CA ASP A 464 -19.16 59.42 31.15
C ASP A 464 -17.84 59.20 30.36
N GLY A 465 -18.01 59.11 29.02
CA GLY A 465 -16.97 59.10 27.98
C GLY A 465 -17.58 59.26 26.57
N PRO A 466 -16.81 59.59 25.52
CA PRO A 466 -17.36 59.99 24.22
C PRO A 466 -18.05 58.87 23.43
N THR A 467 -18.88 59.28 22.47
CA THR A 467 -19.81 58.45 21.68
C THR A 467 -19.15 57.24 20.99
N ASP A 468 -19.82 56.09 21.12
CA ASP A 468 -19.31 54.74 20.84
C ASP A 468 -18.87 54.51 19.37
N GLU A 469 -19.43 55.28 18.43
CA GLU A 469 -19.19 55.11 16.99
C GLU A 469 -17.78 55.57 16.56
N GLU A 470 -17.28 56.70 17.07
CA GLU A 470 -15.89 57.12 16.79
C GLU A 470 -14.85 56.15 17.36
N ARG A 471 -15.19 55.53 18.50
CA ARG A 471 -14.30 54.58 19.19
C ARG A 471 -14.18 53.29 18.36
N ARG A 472 -15.32 52.75 17.92
CA ARG A 472 -15.39 51.59 17.03
C ARG A 472 -14.71 51.85 15.68
N LEU A 473 -14.85 53.05 15.10
CA LEU A 473 -14.14 53.41 13.86
C LEU A 473 -12.62 53.39 14.04
N ARG A 474 -12.08 53.99 15.11
CA ARG A 474 -10.62 53.98 15.38
C ARG A 474 -10.11 52.57 15.71
N GLU A 475 -10.93 51.73 16.37
CA GLU A 475 -10.60 50.32 16.62
C GLU A 475 -10.62 49.47 15.34
N LEU A 476 -11.52 49.77 14.39
CA LEU A 476 -11.54 49.15 13.06
C LEU A 476 -10.35 49.59 12.19
N ASP A 477 -10.00 50.88 12.18
CA ASP A 477 -8.84 51.39 11.46
C ASP A 477 -7.52 50.83 12.02
N ALA A 478 -7.37 50.75 13.35
CA ALA A 478 -6.22 50.10 13.98
C ALA A 478 -6.17 48.59 13.67
N SER A 479 -7.30 47.90 13.68
CA SER A 479 -7.40 46.49 13.30
C SER A 479 -7.07 46.27 11.82
N ARG A 480 -7.43 47.21 10.95
CA ARG A 480 -7.14 47.20 9.53
C ARG A 480 -5.65 47.40 9.26
N ILE A 481 -5.00 48.39 9.89
CA ILE A 481 -3.55 48.61 9.77
C ILE A 481 -2.78 47.36 10.20
N LEU A 482 -3.15 46.76 11.34
CA LEU A 482 -2.55 45.50 11.81
C LEU A 482 -2.86 44.28 10.91
N ALA A 483 -3.89 44.34 10.07
CA ALA A 483 -4.15 43.32 9.05
C ALA A 483 -3.33 43.56 7.77
N GLU A 484 -3.18 44.82 7.34
CA GLU A 484 -2.37 45.23 6.18
C GLU A 484 -0.86 44.97 6.45
N GLU A 485 -0.35 45.29 7.64
CA GLU A 485 1.02 44.94 8.05
C GLU A 485 1.28 43.42 8.07
N ARG A 486 0.28 42.63 8.49
CA ARG A 486 0.36 41.16 8.46
C ARG A 486 0.32 40.62 7.04
N ALA A 487 -0.50 41.20 6.17
CA ALA A 487 -0.53 40.85 4.75
C ALA A 487 0.83 41.14 4.09
N GLU A 488 1.42 42.33 4.29
CA GLU A 488 2.76 42.65 3.81
C GLU A 488 3.84 41.67 4.33
N SER A 489 3.77 41.29 5.61
CA SER A 489 4.70 40.33 6.22
C SER A 489 4.58 38.93 5.61
N LEU A 490 3.36 38.49 5.32
CA LEU A 490 3.09 37.24 4.62
C LEU A 490 3.51 37.28 3.15
N GLU A 491 3.28 38.39 2.44
CA GLU A 491 3.77 38.58 1.07
C GLU A 491 5.30 38.56 0.99
N LYS A 492 5.99 39.25 1.92
CA LYS A 492 7.47 39.24 1.98
C LYS A 492 8.00 37.81 2.22
N ARG A 493 7.33 37.02 3.05
CA ARG A 493 7.63 35.59 3.23
C ARG A 493 7.34 34.75 1.99
N LEU A 494 6.19 34.92 1.33
CA LEU A 494 5.85 34.21 0.09
C LEU A 494 6.86 34.47 -1.01
N ARG A 495 7.24 35.74 -1.24
CA ARG A 495 8.27 36.12 -2.23
C ARG A 495 9.64 35.50 -1.92
N SER A 496 10.01 35.39 -0.64
CA SER A 496 11.24 34.68 -0.21
C SER A 496 11.17 33.18 -0.54
N VAL A 497 10.07 32.52 -0.18
CA VAL A 497 9.85 31.08 -0.43
C VAL A 497 9.74 30.79 -1.93
N GLU A 498 9.16 31.68 -2.74
CA GLU A 498 9.20 31.58 -4.19
C GLU A 498 10.62 31.70 -4.75
N GLN A 499 11.43 32.63 -4.24
CA GLN A 499 12.81 32.82 -4.70
C GLN A 499 13.71 31.64 -4.31
N GLU A 500 13.51 31.06 -3.13
CA GLU A 500 14.16 29.83 -2.68
C GLU A 500 13.73 28.63 -3.53
N ASN A 501 12.43 28.45 -3.78
CA ASN A 501 11.94 27.41 -4.69
C ASN A 501 12.55 27.53 -6.09
N ARG A 502 12.64 28.74 -6.66
CA ARG A 502 13.27 28.96 -7.97
C ARG A 502 14.74 28.50 -7.98
N ARG A 503 15.53 28.86 -6.96
CA ARG A 503 16.92 28.40 -6.81
C ARG A 503 17.01 26.88 -6.69
N VAL A 504 16.18 26.27 -5.85
CA VAL A 504 16.12 24.81 -5.69
C VAL A 504 15.72 24.11 -6.99
N THR A 505 14.78 24.67 -7.78
CA THR A 505 14.45 24.10 -9.10
C THR A 505 15.60 24.24 -10.11
N GLU A 506 16.32 25.37 -10.14
CA GLU A 506 17.51 25.53 -11.00
C GLU A 506 18.63 24.54 -10.63
N GLU A 507 18.85 24.33 -9.32
CA GLU A 507 19.85 23.38 -8.80
C GLU A 507 19.47 21.93 -9.10
N LEU A 508 18.19 21.57 -8.92
CA LEU A 508 17.66 20.26 -9.34
C LEU A 508 17.75 20.05 -10.86
N GLU A 509 17.54 21.10 -11.68
CA GLU A 509 17.74 21.00 -13.13
C GLU A 509 19.21 20.90 -13.55
N ARG A 510 20.15 21.52 -12.82
CA ARG A 510 21.59 21.33 -13.03
C ARG A 510 21.96 19.88 -12.69
N ALA A 511 21.63 19.43 -11.48
CA ALA A 511 21.85 18.05 -11.04
C ALA A 511 21.22 17.01 -11.98
N ARG A 512 19.99 17.22 -12.46
CA ARG A 512 19.35 16.35 -13.48
C ARG A 512 20.10 16.34 -14.81
N ARG A 513 20.59 17.49 -15.29
CA ARG A 513 21.39 17.55 -16.52
C ARG A 513 22.74 16.84 -16.36
N ASP A 514 23.38 16.95 -15.21
CA ASP A 514 24.67 16.30 -14.95
C ASP A 514 24.50 14.79 -14.72
N LEU A 515 23.43 14.35 -14.05
CA LEU A 515 23.02 12.95 -14.00
C LEU A 515 22.68 12.41 -15.41
N ALA A 516 22.04 13.19 -16.28
CA ALA A 516 21.77 12.78 -17.66
C ALA A 516 23.06 12.63 -18.50
N LYS A 517 24.05 13.54 -18.34
CA LYS A 517 25.39 13.41 -18.95
C LYS A 517 26.16 12.18 -18.46
N LEU A 518 25.85 11.69 -17.26
CA LEU A 518 26.41 10.46 -16.70
C LEU A 518 25.60 9.22 -17.10
N ALA A 519 24.30 9.35 -17.37
CA ALA A 519 23.40 8.25 -17.73
C ALA A 519 23.58 7.76 -19.18
N ASP A 520 24.19 8.57 -20.07
CA ASP A 520 24.63 8.12 -21.40
C ASP A 520 25.67 6.98 -21.26
N PRO A 521 25.34 5.74 -21.69
CA PRO A 521 26.23 4.60 -21.55
C PRO A 521 27.48 4.71 -22.42
N GLU A 522 27.39 5.29 -23.62
CA GLU A 522 28.56 5.40 -24.50
C GLU A 522 29.57 6.41 -23.94
N ARG A 523 29.08 7.55 -23.45
CA ARG A 523 29.92 8.59 -22.85
C ARG A 523 30.59 8.07 -21.57
N ARG A 524 29.85 7.38 -20.69
CA ARG A 524 30.42 6.76 -19.49
C ARG A 524 31.50 5.73 -19.85
N LEU A 525 31.31 4.94 -20.91
CA LEU A 525 32.31 3.98 -21.38
C LEU A 525 33.58 4.68 -21.92
N ARG A 526 33.44 5.77 -22.69
CA ARG A 526 34.56 6.61 -23.17
C ARG A 526 35.34 7.26 -22.02
N ASP A 527 34.64 7.79 -21.01
CA ASP A 527 35.24 8.40 -19.82
C ASP A 527 35.98 7.33 -18.98
N GLY A 528 35.41 6.13 -18.83
CA GLY A 528 36.06 4.98 -18.19
C GLY A 528 37.31 4.49 -18.93
N ILE A 529 37.30 4.42 -20.26
CA ILE A 529 38.48 4.07 -21.06
C ILE A 529 39.58 5.13 -20.89
N THR A 530 39.20 6.41 -20.84
CA THR A 530 40.14 7.52 -20.60
C THR A 530 40.78 7.44 -19.22
N LEU A 531 40.03 7.01 -18.21
CA LEU A 531 40.52 6.81 -16.84
C LEU A 531 41.41 5.56 -16.73
N PHE A 532 41.02 4.42 -17.30
CA PHE A 532 41.85 3.22 -17.39
C PHE A 532 43.20 3.51 -18.06
N ASN A 533 43.19 4.22 -19.20
CA ASN A 533 44.39 4.59 -19.96
C ASN A 533 45.35 5.53 -19.21
N ARG A 534 44.90 6.18 -18.12
CA ARG A 534 45.74 6.98 -17.22
C ARG A 534 46.22 6.19 -15.99
N SER A 535 45.55 5.07 -15.67
CA SER A 535 45.88 4.23 -14.52
C SER A 535 47.15 3.41 -14.70
N GLU A 536 47.74 2.94 -13.60
CA GLU A 536 48.90 2.05 -13.65
C GLU A 536 48.57 0.67 -14.26
N HIS A 537 47.31 0.26 -14.18
CA HIS A 537 46.83 -1.01 -14.76
C HIS A 537 47.02 -1.06 -16.29
N ALA A 538 46.91 0.06 -17.00
CA ALA A 538 47.23 0.11 -18.43
C ALA A 538 48.70 -0.28 -18.69
N ARG A 539 49.64 0.15 -17.84
CA ARG A 539 51.06 -0.25 -17.93
C ARG A 539 51.26 -1.72 -17.54
N ALA A 540 50.54 -2.20 -16.53
CA ALA A 540 50.61 -3.58 -16.07
C ALA A 540 50.12 -4.56 -17.16
N VAL A 541 48.95 -4.29 -17.76
CA VAL A 541 48.42 -5.05 -18.90
C VAL A 541 49.38 -4.95 -20.09
N ALA A 542 49.93 -3.78 -20.40
CA ALA A 542 50.94 -3.64 -21.48
C ALA A 542 52.20 -4.49 -21.23
N SER A 543 52.62 -4.65 -19.97
CA SER A 543 53.75 -5.51 -19.62
C SER A 543 53.45 -7.00 -19.79
N ILE A 544 52.21 -7.43 -19.51
CA ILE A 544 51.75 -8.80 -19.77
C ILE A 544 51.66 -9.03 -21.29
N SER A 545 51.14 -8.07 -22.05
CA SER A 545 51.01 -8.16 -23.50
C SER A 545 52.33 -8.25 -24.28
N LYS A 546 53.46 -7.88 -23.65
CA LYS A 546 54.81 -8.12 -24.20
C LYS A 546 55.27 -9.57 -24.10
N ALA A 547 54.70 -10.34 -23.17
CA ALA A 547 55.00 -11.75 -22.97
C ALA A 547 53.96 -12.68 -23.62
N LEU A 548 52.68 -12.31 -23.57
CA LEU A 548 51.54 -13.14 -24.00
C LEU A 548 50.84 -12.64 -25.29
N GLY A 549 51.38 -11.61 -25.96
CA GLY A 549 50.75 -11.00 -27.13
C GLY A 549 49.63 -10.00 -26.79
N LEU A 550 49.02 -9.40 -27.81
CA LEU A 550 47.94 -8.41 -27.61
C LEU A 550 46.63 -9.11 -27.22
N PRO A 551 46.00 -8.73 -26.08
CA PRO A 551 44.77 -9.36 -25.63
C PRO A 551 43.57 -8.94 -26.47
N LYS A 552 42.63 -9.87 -26.65
CA LYS A 552 41.27 -9.58 -27.09
C LYS A 552 40.58 -8.81 -25.95
N VAL A 553 40.06 -7.61 -26.22
CA VAL A 553 39.44 -6.77 -25.17
C VAL A 553 37.94 -6.59 -25.37
N HIS A 554 37.19 -6.88 -24.32
CA HIS A 554 35.76 -6.62 -24.22
C HIS A 554 35.52 -5.51 -23.21
N SER A 555 35.01 -4.38 -23.69
CA SER A 555 34.59 -3.25 -22.87
C SER A 555 33.07 -3.23 -22.78
N ARG A 556 32.51 -3.31 -21.57
CA ARG A 556 31.06 -3.16 -21.36
C ARG A 556 30.77 -2.23 -20.19
N ILE A 557 29.51 -1.88 -20.03
CA ILE A 557 29.00 -1.42 -18.73
C ILE A 557 28.59 -2.66 -17.94
N GLY A 558 28.98 -2.71 -16.66
CA GLY A 558 28.54 -3.72 -15.71
C GLY A 558 27.10 -3.48 -15.30
N ASP A 559 26.39 -4.56 -15.00
CA ASP A 559 24.94 -4.56 -14.73
C ASP A 559 24.59 -4.07 -13.30
N ASP A 560 25.63 -3.76 -12.51
CA ASP A 560 25.53 -3.12 -11.20
C ASP A 560 24.75 -1.80 -11.27
N ALA A 561 24.07 -1.42 -10.18
CA ALA A 561 23.25 -0.20 -10.12
C ALA A 561 24.00 1.12 -10.40
N ALA A 562 25.35 1.13 -10.33
CA ALA A 562 26.19 2.27 -10.70
C ALA A 562 26.55 2.32 -12.20
N GLY A 563 26.30 1.25 -12.96
CA GLY A 563 26.59 1.12 -14.39
C GLY A 563 28.07 1.39 -14.72
N LYS A 564 29.00 0.79 -13.98
CA LYS A 564 30.44 1.06 -14.08
C LYS A 564 31.05 0.43 -15.35
N PRO A 565 31.92 1.13 -16.09
CA PRO A 565 32.75 0.53 -17.13
C PRO A 565 33.60 -0.65 -16.62
N VAL A 566 33.50 -1.78 -17.33
CA VAL A 566 34.21 -3.04 -17.09
C VAL A 566 35.02 -3.42 -18.33
N PHE A 567 36.30 -3.74 -18.13
CA PHE A 567 37.25 -4.08 -19.18
C PHE A 567 37.82 -5.49 -18.94
N THR A 568 37.41 -6.45 -19.76
CA THR A 568 37.91 -7.83 -19.74
C THR A 568 38.95 -8.00 -20.84
N PHE A 569 40.18 -8.34 -20.46
CA PHE A 569 41.32 -8.61 -21.33
C PHE A 569 41.59 -10.12 -21.36
N VAL A 570 41.70 -10.71 -22.56
CA VAL A 570 41.87 -12.16 -22.74
C VAL A 570 43.08 -12.43 -23.63
N TRP A 571 44.07 -13.16 -23.10
CA TRP A 571 45.28 -13.60 -23.80
C TRP A 571 45.09 -15.05 -24.28
N ASP A 572 44.37 -15.18 -25.40
CA ASP A 572 43.96 -16.44 -26.03
C ASP A 572 43.54 -17.53 -25.03
N GLU A 573 44.34 -18.59 -24.88
CA GLU A 573 44.07 -19.78 -24.06
C GLU A 573 44.93 -19.82 -22.78
N MET A 574 45.51 -18.69 -22.36
CA MET A 574 46.49 -18.64 -21.27
C MET A 574 46.07 -17.86 -20.02
N ALA A 575 45.29 -16.78 -20.17
CA ALA A 575 44.85 -15.94 -19.06
C ALA A 575 43.75 -14.95 -19.45
N TRP A 576 42.95 -14.54 -18.46
CA TRP A 576 42.10 -13.36 -18.54
C TRP A 576 42.23 -12.47 -17.29
N ARG A 577 41.98 -11.17 -17.46
CA ARG A 577 41.88 -10.18 -16.37
C ARG A 577 40.73 -9.22 -16.60
N ARG A 578 39.96 -8.95 -15.55
CA ARG A 578 38.84 -8.00 -15.55
C ARG A 578 39.17 -6.83 -14.64
N TYR A 579 39.06 -5.61 -15.17
CA TYR A 579 39.21 -4.36 -14.42
C TYR A 579 37.88 -3.60 -14.44
N VAL A 580 37.60 -2.87 -13.35
CA VAL A 580 36.50 -1.90 -13.29
C VAL A 580 37.11 -0.51 -13.20
N SER A 581 36.50 0.46 -13.90
CA SER A 581 36.88 1.86 -13.88
C SER A 581 35.66 2.70 -13.54
N ASP A 582 35.75 3.54 -12.51
CA ASP A 582 34.65 4.40 -12.06
C ASP A 582 34.89 5.87 -12.46
N PRO A 583 34.30 6.33 -13.57
CA PRO A 583 34.44 7.72 -14.04
C PRO A 583 33.65 8.72 -13.18
N THR A 584 32.86 8.28 -12.20
CA THR A 584 32.09 9.16 -11.30
C THR A 584 33.02 10.05 -10.47
N GLU A 585 32.68 11.33 -10.35
CA GLU A 585 33.43 12.29 -9.52
C GLU A 585 33.02 12.16 -8.04
N GLY A 586 33.95 12.44 -7.12
CA GLY A 586 33.74 12.27 -5.67
C GLY A 586 33.87 10.84 -5.13
N VAL A 587 34.19 9.86 -5.97
CA VAL A 587 34.54 8.49 -5.53
C VAL A 587 35.98 8.45 -5.02
N GLU A 588 36.18 7.83 -3.86
CA GLU A 588 37.48 7.64 -3.21
C GLU A 588 38.42 6.76 -4.05
N GLU A 589 39.73 7.00 -3.98
CA GLU A 589 40.72 6.25 -4.77
C GLU A 589 40.99 4.85 -4.16
N PRO A 590 41.24 3.80 -4.97
CA PRO A 590 41.53 3.82 -6.40
C PRO A 590 40.29 3.73 -7.31
N ARG A 591 40.14 4.70 -8.23
CA ARG A 591 39.04 4.74 -9.20
C ARG A 591 39.14 3.71 -10.34
N VAL A 592 40.23 2.95 -10.41
CA VAL A 592 40.39 1.80 -11.31
C VAL A 592 41.00 0.64 -10.52
N TYR A 593 40.36 -0.52 -10.56
CA TYR A 593 40.76 -1.69 -9.77
C TYR A 593 40.59 -3.00 -10.56
N LEU A 594 41.40 -4.00 -10.22
CA LEU A 594 41.25 -5.38 -10.70
C LEU A 594 40.05 -6.01 -9.97
N SER A 595 39.08 -6.54 -10.71
CA SER A 595 37.89 -7.23 -10.16
C SER A 595 37.86 -8.73 -10.42
N GLY A 596 38.75 -9.24 -11.28
CA GLY A 596 38.90 -10.68 -11.51
C GLY A 596 40.13 -11.01 -12.33
N THR A 597 40.62 -12.24 -12.16
CA THR A 597 41.68 -12.86 -12.96
C THR A 597 41.43 -14.36 -12.95
N GLY A 598 41.80 -15.04 -14.03
CA GLY A 598 41.75 -16.49 -14.13
C GLY A 598 42.61 -16.95 -15.31
N ASP A 599 42.92 -18.25 -15.34
CA ASP A 599 43.88 -18.81 -16.31
C ASP A 599 43.17 -19.49 -17.50
N ASP A 600 41.85 -19.71 -17.40
CA ASP A 600 41.03 -20.36 -18.43
C ASP A 600 39.99 -19.38 -19.03
N PRO A 601 40.01 -19.09 -20.35
CA PRO A 601 38.99 -18.25 -20.99
C PRO A 601 37.59 -18.89 -21.02
N GLU A 602 37.44 -20.19 -20.72
CA GLU A 602 36.14 -20.87 -20.61
C GLU A 602 35.30 -20.33 -19.43
N GLU A 603 35.94 -19.77 -18.39
CA GLU A 603 35.28 -19.12 -17.24
C GLU A 603 34.51 -17.85 -17.65
N LEU A 604 34.85 -17.25 -18.80
CA LEU A 604 34.20 -16.04 -19.30
C LEU A 604 32.93 -16.34 -20.08
N THR A 605 31.95 -15.44 -19.97
CA THR A 605 30.69 -15.55 -20.71
C THR A 605 30.91 -15.47 -22.24
N PRO A 606 30.10 -16.13 -23.07
CA PRO A 606 30.27 -16.12 -24.54
C PRO A 606 30.19 -14.73 -25.20
N THR A 607 29.65 -13.73 -24.50
CA THR A 607 29.66 -12.32 -24.88
C THR A 607 30.98 -11.64 -24.54
N GLU A 608 31.54 -11.87 -23.35
CA GLU A 608 32.84 -11.32 -22.94
C GLU A 608 34.02 -11.87 -23.75
N ARG A 609 33.90 -13.10 -24.30
CA ARG A 609 34.88 -13.65 -25.24
C ARG A 609 34.86 -12.97 -26.63
N ARG A 610 33.90 -12.09 -26.92
CA ARG A 610 33.82 -11.34 -28.19
C ARG A 610 34.47 -9.95 -28.03
N PRO A 611 35.63 -9.68 -28.66
CA PRO A 611 36.27 -8.38 -28.56
C PRO A 611 35.46 -7.30 -29.29
N ASN A 612 35.21 -6.19 -28.60
CA ASN A 612 34.61 -4.97 -29.16
C ASN A 612 35.54 -3.74 -29.05
N SER A 613 36.72 -3.96 -28.47
CA SER A 613 37.74 -2.97 -28.19
C SER A 613 39.12 -3.56 -28.49
N ARG A 614 40.09 -2.68 -28.74
CA ARG A 614 41.46 -3.05 -29.10
C ARG A 614 42.46 -2.31 -28.21
N MET A 615 43.61 -2.94 -27.98
CA MET A 615 44.67 -2.42 -27.14
C MET A 615 45.95 -2.23 -27.96
N ASP A 616 46.64 -1.10 -27.79
CA ASP A 616 47.95 -0.88 -28.40
C ASP A 616 49.11 -1.45 -27.56
N SER A 617 50.31 -1.47 -28.15
CA SER A 617 51.53 -1.96 -27.49
C SER A 617 52.09 -1.05 -26.40
N GLN A 618 51.50 0.13 -26.16
CA GLN A 618 51.84 1.04 -25.06
C GLN A 618 50.95 0.85 -23.83
N GLY A 619 49.76 0.26 -23.99
CA GLY A 619 48.78 0.07 -22.92
C GLY A 619 47.41 0.68 -23.18
N ARG A 620 47.22 1.39 -24.29
CA ARG A 620 46.03 2.20 -24.54
C ARG A 620 44.90 1.36 -25.12
N LEU A 621 43.79 1.32 -24.40
CA LEU A 621 42.51 0.79 -24.83
C LEU A 621 41.78 1.79 -25.73
N THR A 622 41.20 1.33 -26.83
CA THR A 622 40.30 2.10 -27.70
C THR A 622 39.10 1.24 -28.11
N LEU A 623 37.92 1.86 -28.27
CA LEU A 623 36.74 1.18 -28.82
C LEU A 623 36.98 0.81 -30.29
N GLY A 624 36.41 -0.32 -30.72
CA GLY A 624 36.53 -0.84 -32.08
C GLY A 624 37.19 -2.21 -32.14
N ILE A 625 36.74 -3.03 -33.07
CA ILE A 625 37.25 -4.40 -33.29
C ILE A 625 38.66 -4.31 -33.88
N GLN A 626 39.57 -5.15 -33.38
CA GLN A 626 40.91 -5.30 -33.95
C GLN A 626 40.82 -6.07 -35.29
N ALA A 627 41.38 -5.49 -36.36
CA ALA A 627 41.60 -6.21 -37.60
C ALA A 627 42.57 -7.38 -37.35
N ARG A 628 42.28 -8.54 -37.96
CA ARG A 628 43.13 -9.74 -37.92
C ARG A 628 44.35 -9.57 -38.83
#